data_AF-A0A3N5HIK4-F1
#
_entry.id   AF-A0A3N5HIK4-F1
#
_cell.length_a   1.000
_cell.length_b   1.000
_cell.length_c   1.000
_cell.angle_alpha   90.00
_cell.angle_beta   90.00
_cell.angle_gamma   90.00
#
_symmetry.space_group_name_H-M   'P 1'
#
loop_
_entity.id
_entity.type
_entity.pdbx_description
1 polymer ?
#
loop_
_entity_poly.entity_id
_entity_poly.type
_entity_poly.pdbx_seq_one_letter_code
_entity_poly.pdbx_strand_id
1 'polypeptide(L)'
;MQEPTSSATPRVLGTETEFGIASRDPAAADPVSNSIAVIGHYPGLPAPLAIWDYENENPLLDARGFEVEGERERPNPEYNRQLNKVLANGGRLYVDGAHPEYSTPECTNPREIVAFERAGERILAQCLEQMARATGRDHCVLYKN
;
A
#
# COMPACT_ATOMS: atom_id res chain seq x y z
N MET A 1 -8.26 -47.02 15.58
CA MET A 1 -7.32 -46.47 14.60
C MET A 1 -7.74 -45.03 14.37
N GLN A 2 -7.05 -44.06 14.98
CA GLN A 2 -7.33 -42.64 14.76
C GLN A 2 -6.78 -42.26 13.39
N GLU A 3 -7.62 -41.68 12.52
CA GLU A 3 -7.14 -41.10 11.27
C GLU A 3 -6.13 -39.99 11.59
N PRO A 4 -4.99 -39.91 10.90
CA PRO A 4 -4.08 -38.80 11.06
C PRO A 4 -4.80 -37.55 10.59
N THR A 5 -5.16 -36.67 11.53
CA THR A 5 -5.56 -35.30 11.22
C THR A 5 -4.46 -34.70 10.36
N SER A 6 -4.78 -34.42 9.09
CA SER A 6 -3.89 -33.69 8.18
C SER A 6 -3.32 -32.48 8.93
N SER A 7 -2.03 -32.51 9.26
CA SER A 7 -1.38 -31.35 9.85
C SER A 7 -1.32 -30.32 8.74
N ALA A 8 -2.13 -29.27 8.84
CA ALA A 8 -2.10 -28.17 7.89
C ALA A 8 -0.65 -27.65 7.80
N THR A 9 -0.04 -27.74 6.62
CA THR A 9 1.27 -27.15 6.37
C THR A 9 1.19 -25.66 6.70
N PRO A 10 2.11 -25.11 7.51
CA PRO A 10 2.17 -23.68 7.75
C PRO A 10 2.26 -22.93 6.42
N ARG A 11 1.37 -21.95 6.20
CA ARG A 11 1.34 -21.12 5.00
C ARG A 11 1.62 -19.69 5.42
N VAL A 12 2.54 -19.05 4.69
CA VAL A 12 2.66 -17.59 4.74
C VAL A 12 1.53 -17.00 3.93
N LEU A 13 0.89 -15.97 4.48
CA LEU A 13 -0.26 -15.28 3.91
C LEU A 13 0.05 -13.77 3.90
N GLY A 14 -0.57 -13.05 2.98
CA GLY A 14 -0.59 -11.60 2.94
C GLY A 14 -1.80 -11.13 2.14
N THR A 15 -2.23 -9.89 2.36
CA THR A 15 -3.22 -9.22 1.52
C THR A 15 -2.72 -7.86 1.10
N GLU A 16 -3.25 -7.42 -0.02
CA GLU A 16 -3.01 -6.11 -0.63
C GLU A 16 -4.40 -5.48 -0.80
N THR A 17 -4.55 -4.23 -0.39
CA THR A 17 -5.85 -3.56 -0.34
C THR A 17 -5.72 -2.13 -0.82
N GLU A 18 -6.14 -1.91 -2.05
CA GLU A 18 -6.38 -0.59 -2.60
C GLU A 18 -7.62 0.05 -1.98
N PHE A 19 -7.52 1.32 -1.60
CA PHE A 19 -8.65 2.09 -1.10
C PHE A 19 -9.13 3.04 -2.20
N GLY A 20 -10.44 3.07 -2.46
CA GLY A 20 -11.01 4.13 -3.28
C GLY A 20 -10.78 5.49 -2.63
N ILE A 21 -10.36 6.49 -3.39
CA ILE A 21 -10.17 7.87 -2.92
C ILE A 21 -11.05 8.83 -3.70
N ALA A 22 -11.73 9.75 -3.00
CA ALA A 22 -12.51 10.81 -3.61
C ALA A 22 -12.22 12.15 -2.95
N SER A 23 -11.94 13.17 -3.77
CA SER A 23 -11.78 14.54 -3.28
C SER A 23 -13.13 15.15 -2.91
N ARG A 24 -13.13 15.95 -1.84
CA ARG A 24 -14.27 16.79 -1.43
C ARG A 24 -14.30 18.12 -2.19
N ASP A 25 -13.22 18.47 -2.87
CA ASP A 25 -13.05 19.70 -3.64
C ASP A 25 -12.94 19.34 -5.13
N PRO A 26 -13.94 19.69 -5.97
CA PRO A 26 -13.90 19.42 -7.40
C PRO A 26 -12.68 20.01 -8.13
N ALA A 27 -12.07 21.06 -7.58
CA ALA A 27 -10.86 21.66 -8.16
C ALA A 27 -9.59 20.85 -7.84
N ALA A 28 -9.63 19.93 -6.88
CA ALA A 28 -8.54 19.06 -6.47
C ALA A 28 -8.88 17.58 -6.73
N ALA A 29 -9.36 17.29 -7.94
CA ALA A 29 -9.92 15.98 -8.29
C ALA A 29 -8.88 14.91 -8.69
N ASP A 30 -7.59 15.27 -8.85
CA ASP A 30 -6.57 14.30 -9.28
C ASP A 30 -6.32 13.23 -8.19
N PRO A 31 -6.70 11.97 -8.42
CA PRO A 31 -6.61 10.94 -7.39
C PRO A 31 -5.16 10.54 -7.10
N VAL A 32 -4.25 10.62 -8.07
CA VAL A 32 -2.83 10.28 -7.87
C VAL A 32 -2.19 11.24 -6.87
N SER A 33 -2.33 12.55 -7.10
CA SER A 33 -1.82 13.57 -6.18
C SER A 33 -2.46 13.45 -4.79
N ASN A 34 -3.75 13.15 -4.72
CA ASN A 34 -4.44 12.96 -3.44
C ASN A 34 -3.90 11.72 -2.69
N SER A 35 -3.65 10.60 -3.38
CA SER A 35 -3.08 9.39 -2.80
C SER A 35 -1.67 9.63 -2.25
N ILE A 36 -0.80 10.29 -3.03
CA ILE A 36 0.55 10.69 -2.59
C ILE A 36 0.46 11.60 -1.36
N ALA A 37 -0.44 12.60 -1.39
CA ALA A 37 -0.62 13.53 -0.28
C ALA A 37 -1.08 12.81 0.99
N VAL A 38 -2.07 11.91 0.90
CA VAL A 38 -2.58 11.16 2.05
C VAL A 38 -1.47 10.31 2.67
N ILE A 39 -0.82 9.42 1.92
CA ILE A 39 0.20 8.54 2.49
C ILE A 39 1.46 9.30 2.94
N GLY A 40 1.71 10.47 2.35
CA GLY A 40 2.79 11.38 2.74
C GLY A 40 2.65 11.93 4.16
N HIS A 41 1.44 11.94 4.72
CA HIS A 41 1.17 12.36 6.10
C HIS A 41 1.24 11.21 7.11
N TYR A 42 1.74 10.03 6.72
CA TYR A 42 2.01 8.95 7.67
C TYR A 42 3.13 9.36 8.65
N PRO A 43 2.87 9.38 9.98
CA PRO A 43 3.86 9.84 10.94
C PRO A 43 4.84 8.74 11.32
N GLY A 44 6.11 9.12 11.51
CA GLY A 44 7.09 8.26 12.17
C GLY A 44 7.49 7.03 11.36
N LEU A 45 8.00 7.24 10.14
CA LEU A 45 8.60 6.15 9.35
C LEU A 45 9.81 5.58 10.10
N PRO A 46 9.85 4.26 10.36
CA PRO A 46 11.00 3.63 11.03
C PRO A 46 12.25 3.63 10.14
N ALA A 47 12.05 3.61 8.81
CA ALA A 47 13.11 3.60 7.82
C ALA A 47 12.81 4.65 6.73
N PRO A 48 13.01 5.95 6.99
CA PRO A 48 12.63 7.04 6.07
C PRO A 48 13.46 7.05 4.77
N LEU A 49 14.60 6.37 4.75
CA LEU A 49 15.47 6.25 3.57
C LEU A 49 15.22 4.96 2.77
N ALA A 50 14.38 4.05 3.27
CA ALA A 50 14.04 2.83 2.54
C ALA A 50 13.31 3.16 1.24
N ILE A 51 13.60 2.40 0.19
CA ILE A 51 12.96 2.49 -1.13
C ILE A 51 12.44 1.12 -1.53
N TRP A 52 11.43 1.08 -2.39
CA TRP A 52 11.00 -0.16 -3.02
C TRP A 52 11.99 -0.59 -4.10
N ASP A 53 12.35 -1.87 -4.10
CA ASP A 53 13.25 -2.44 -5.09
C ASP A 53 12.46 -3.05 -6.26
N TYR A 54 12.57 -2.41 -7.41
CA TYR A 54 11.91 -2.82 -8.65
C TYR A 54 12.75 -3.82 -9.47
N GLU A 55 13.87 -4.35 -8.95
CA GLU A 55 14.78 -5.25 -9.70
C GLU A 55 14.03 -6.40 -10.40
N ASN A 56 13.12 -7.04 -9.69
CA ASN A 56 12.37 -8.22 -10.15
C ASN A 56 11.07 -7.88 -10.89
N GLU A 57 10.77 -6.60 -11.11
CA GLU A 57 9.59 -6.17 -11.84
C GLU A 57 9.93 -5.91 -13.31
N ASN A 58 9.22 -6.59 -14.22
CA ASN A 58 9.31 -6.35 -15.65
C ASN A 58 7.90 -6.29 -16.29
N PRO A 59 7.29 -5.11 -16.39
CA PRO A 59 5.95 -4.97 -16.99
C PRO A 59 5.95 -5.23 -18.50
N LEU A 60 7.12 -5.29 -19.13
CA LEU A 60 7.26 -5.57 -20.56
C LEU A 60 7.23 -7.07 -20.87
N LEU A 61 7.42 -7.92 -19.86
CA LEU A 61 7.40 -9.37 -20.01
C LEU A 61 5.95 -9.88 -19.96
N ASP A 62 5.43 -10.29 -21.11
CA ASP A 62 4.08 -10.82 -21.20
C ASP A 62 4.05 -12.32 -20.85
N ALA A 63 3.04 -12.74 -20.08
CA ALA A 63 2.86 -14.14 -19.68
C ALA A 63 2.69 -15.11 -20.87
N ARG A 64 2.38 -14.62 -22.08
CA ARG A 64 2.30 -15.40 -23.32
C ARG A 64 3.68 -15.73 -23.92
N GLY A 65 4.78 -15.25 -23.32
CA GLY A 65 6.14 -15.62 -23.67
C GLY A 65 6.84 -14.68 -24.65
N PHE A 66 6.41 -13.42 -24.72
CA PHE A 66 7.11 -12.39 -25.49
C PHE A 66 7.35 -11.15 -24.64
N GLU A 67 8.35 -10.34 -25.03
CA GLU A 67 8.66 -9.06 -24.39
C GLU A 67 8.31 -7.92 -25.34
N VAL A 68 7.64 -6.88 -24.83
CA VAL A 68 7.29 -5.68 -25.59
C VAL A 68 8.45 -4.68 -25.53
N GLU A 69 8.73 -3.98 -26.64
CA GLU A 69 9.69 -2.88 -26.62
C GLU A 69 9.18 -1.72 -25.75
N GLY A 70 10.02 -1.22 -24.86
CA GLY A 70 9.69 -0.10 -23.99
C GLY A 70 10.78 0.18 -22.96
N GLU A 71 10.61 1.27 -22.22
CA GLU A 71 11.45 1.58 -21.07
C GLU A 71 10.78 1.05 -19.79
N ARG A 72 11.56 0.40 -18.93
CA ARG A 72 11.08 0.00 -17.61
C ARG A 72 10.94 1.25 -16.75
N GLU A 73 9.70 1.57 -16.36
CA GLU A 73 9.47 2.69 -15.45
C GLU A 73 10.10 2.38 -14.10
N ARG A 74 11.06 3.20 -13.69
CA ARG A 74 11.69 3.12 -12.37
C ARG A 74 11.74 4.53 -11.78
N PRO A 75 10.97 4.81 -10.72
CA PRO A 75 11.02 6.13 -10.11
C PRO A 75 12.42 6.39 -9.55
N ASN A 76 12.89 7.63 -9.67
CA ASN A 76 14.11 8.03 -8.97
C ASN A 76 13.94 7.84 -7.44
N PRO A 77 15.03 7.78 -6.66
CA PRO A 77 14.93 7.47 -5.22
C PRO A 77 14.04 8.42 -4.42
N GLU A 78 13.95 9.70 -4.80
CA GLU A 78 13.11 10.67 -4.12
C GLU A 78 11.62 10.40 -4.37
N TYR A 79 11.25 10.19 -5.63
CA TYR A 79 9.87 9.88 -6.00
C TYR A 79 9.44 8.50 -5.47
N ASN A 80 10.34 7.52 -5.49
CA ASN A 80 10.11 6.20 -4.89
C ASN A 80 9.75 6.32 -3.41
N ARG A 81 10.51 7.12 -2.63
CA ARG A 81 10.19 7.38 -1.22
C ARG A 81 8.85 8.08 -1.04
N GLN A 82 8.42 8.92 -1.97
CA GLN A 82 7.10 9.55 -1.91
C GLN A 82 5.98 8.52 -2.10
N LEU A 83 6.17 7.61 -3.06
CA LEU A 83 5.22 6.56 -3.39
C LEU A 83 5.18 5.41 -2.38
N ASN A 84 6.29 5.08 -1.71
CA ASN A 84 6.43 3.83 -0.96
C ASN A 84 6.87 4.07 0.49
N LYS A 85 6.15 3.48 1.45
CA LYS A 85 6.47 3.50 2.89
C LYS A 85 6.58 2.09 3.44
N VAL A 86 7.69 1.79 4.11
CA VAL A 86 7.84 0.59 4.94
C VAL A 86 7.41 0.94 6.36
N LEU A 87 6.48 0.17 6.91
CA LEU A 87 5.83 0.47 8.18
C LEU A 87 6.45 -0.31 9.34
N ALA A 88 6.30 0.21 10.56
CA ALA A 88 6.86 -0.39 11.77
C ALA A 88 6.26 -1.77 12.10
N ASN A 89 5.06 -2.07 11.58
CA ASN A 89 4.41 -3.37 11.70
C ASN A 89 4.85 -4.38 10.62
N GLY A 90 5.80 -4.01 9.76
CA GLY A 90 6.27 -4.84 8.64
C GLY A 90 5.43 -4.73 7.37
N GLY A 91 4.29 -4.04 7.40
CA GLY A 91 3.47 -3.79 6.21
C GLY A 91 4.05 -2.73 5.28
N ARG A 92 3.47 -2.64 4.08
CA ARG A 92 3.78 -1.61 3.07
C ARG A 92 2.58 -0.69 2.90
N LEU A 93 2.81 0.62 2.86
CA LEU A 93 1.81 1.62 2.48
C LEU A 93 2.34 2.35 1.25
N TYR A 94 1.61 2.35 0.14
CA TYR A 94 2.09 2.92 -1.10
C TYR A 94 0.97 3.47 -1.99
N VAL A 95 1.34 4.05 -3.13
CA VAL A 95 0.40 4.43 -4.18
C VAL A 95 0.50 3.43 -5.32
N ASP A 96 -0.60 2.74 -5.62
CA ASP A 96 -0.75 1.94 -6.84
C ASP A 96 -1.69 2.66 -7.81
N GLY A 97 -1.15 3.04 -8.97
CA GLY A 97 -1.83 3.90 -9.93
C GLY A 97 -2.39 5.17 -9.26
N ALA A 98 -3.71 5.20 -9.04
CA ALA A 98 -4.44 6.31 -8.45
C ALA A 98 -4.85 6.10 -6.99
N HIS A 99 -4.53 4.96 -6.39
CA HIS A 99 -5.09 4.50 -5.13
C HIS A 99 -4.02 4.47 -4.03
N PRO A 100 -4.33 4.88 -2.79
CA PRO A 100 -3.51 4.51 -1.66
C PRO A 100 -3.77 3.05 -1.33
N GLU A 101 -2.70 2.29 -1.16
CA GLU A 101 -2.74 0.85 -0.93
C GLU A 101 -1.96 0.45 0.31
N TYR A 102 -2.53 -0.50 1.06
CA TYR A 102 -1.88 -1.13 2.20
C TYR A 102 -1.72 -2.63 1.97
N SER A 103 -0.47 -3.11 1.99
CA SER A 103 -0.14 -4.54 2.06
C SER A 103 0.19 -4.93 3.50
N THR A 104 -0.43 -6.01 3.98
CA THR A 104 -0.12 -6.56 5.31
C THR A 104 1.32 -7.07 5.37
N PRO A 105 1.96 -7.12 6.55
CA PRO A 105 3.14 -7.97 6.72
C PRO A 105 2.79 -9.43 6.44
N GLU A 106 3.82 -10.26 6.27
CA GLU A 106 3.69 -11.71 6.18
C GLU A 106 3.05 -12.26 7.47
N CYS A 107 1.93 -12.95 7.31
CA CYS A 107 1.17 -13.56 8.40
C CYS A 107 1.26 -15.08 8.34
N THR A 108 1.13 -15.73 9.50
CA THR A 108 1.18 -17.20 9.61
C THR A 108 -0.20 -17.84 9.71
N ASN A 109 -1.24 -17.02 9.92
CA ASN A 109 -2.61 -17.47 10.07
C ASN A 109 -3.62 -16.38 9.64
N PRO A 110 -4.86 -16.74 9.27
CA PRO A 110 -5.87 -15.77 8.82
C PRO A 110 -6.29 -14.74 9.87
N ARG A 111 -6.15 -15.04 11.17
CA ARG A 111 -6.49 -14.09 12.23
C ARG A 111 -5.52 -12.91 12.24
N GLU A 112 -4.23 -13.16 12.00
CA GLU A 112 -3.23 -12.11 11.84
C GLU A 112 -3.55 -11.21 10.64
N ILE A 113 -3.93 -11.79 9.49
CA ILE A 113 -4.35 -11.04 8.30
C ILE A 113 -5.45 -10.03 8.66
N VAL A 114 -6.55 -10.50 9.27
CA VAL A 114 -7.67 -9.63 9.65
C VAL A 114 -7.22 -8.53 10.63
N ALA A 115 -6.32 -8.85 11.57
CA ALA A 115 -5.80 -7.87 12.51
C ALA A 115 -4.95 -6.79 11.82
N PHE A 116 -4.09 -7.18 10.86
CA PHE A 116 -3.26 -6.24 10.11
C PHE A 116 -4.05 -5.45 9.07
N GLU A 117 -5.02 -6.03 8.40
CA GLU A 117 -5.96 -5.29 7.55
C GLU A 117 -6.67 -4.18 8.33
N ARG A 118 -7.15 -4.50 9.54
CA ARG A 118 -7.78 -3.50 10.42
C ARG A 118 -6.78 -2.45 10.92
N ALA A 119 -5.51 -2.81 11.07
CA ALA A 119 -4.44 -1.85 11.35
C ALA A 119 -4.20 -0.92 10.14
N GLY A 120 -4.20 -1.44 8.93
CA GLY A 120 -4.10 -0.67 7.67
C GLY A 120 -5.19 0.39 7.55
N GLU A 121 -6.45 0.03 7.83
CA GLU A 121 -7.57 0.99 7.85
C GLU A 121 -7.33 2.13 8.86
N ARG A 122 -6.80 1.82 10.04
CA ARG A 122 -6.47 2.83 11.07
C ARG A 122 -5.29 3.70 10.68
N ILE A 123 -4.29 3.12 10.01
CA ILE A 123 -3.13 3.84 9.48
C ILE A 123 -3.59 4.88 8.45
N LEU A 124 -4.42 4.49 7.49
CA LEU A 124 -4.94 5.42 6.49
C LEU A 124 -5.87 6.49 7.09
N ALA A 125 -6.70 6.12 8.08
CA ALA A 125 -7.49 7.10 8.82
C ALA A 125 -6.59 8.13 9.55
N GLN A 126 -5.51 7.67 10.17
CA GLN A 126 -4.53 8.55 10.79
C GLN A 126 -3.85 9.47 9.78
N CYS A 127 -3.48 8.96 8.60
CA CYS A 127 -2.92 9.77 7.51
C CYS A 127 -3.88 10.90 7.09
N LEU A 128 -5.17 10.60 6.92
CA LEU A 128 -6.20 11.60 6.64
C LEU A 128 -6.29 12.66 7.75
N GLU A 129 -6.32 12.23 9.02
CA GLU A 129 -6.37 13.14 10.17
C GLU A 129 -5.14 14.06 10.22
N GLN A 130 -3.94 13.51 9.98
CA GLN A 130 -2.70 14.30 9.96
C GLN A 130 -2.70 15.31 8.80
N MET A 131 -3.15 14.89 7.61
CA MET A 131 -3.30 15.78 6.47
C MET A 131 -4.29 16.91 6.78
N ALA A 132 -5.46 16.59 7.34
CA ALA A 132 -6.47 17.59 7.70
C ALA A 132 -5.95 18.59 8.75
N ARG A 133 -5.14 18.14 9.72
CA ARG A 133 -4.47 19.02 10.68
C ARG A 133 -3.44 19.93 10.02
N ALA A 134 -2.66 19.41 9.08
CA ALA A 134 -1.61 20.16 8.40
C ALA A 134 -2.18 21.25 7.46
N THR A 135 -3.33 20.97 6.82
CA THR A 135 -3.94 21.88 5.85
C THR A 135 -5.11 22.70 6.39
N GLY A 136 -5.62 22.34 7.57
CA GLY A 136 -6.77 23.00 8.21
C GLY A 136 -8.13 22.65 7.60
N ARG A 137 -8.21 21.64 6.71
CA ARG A 137 -9.47 21.19 6.10
C ARG A 137 -9.46 19.69 5.77
N ASP A 138 -10.63 19.07 5.78
CA ASP A 138 -10.80 17.71 5.25
C ASP A 138 -10.80 17.74 3.70
N HIS A 139 -9.83 17.09 3.08
CA HIS A 139 -9.67 17.10 1.62
C HIS A 139 -10.33 15.92 0.92
N CYS A 140 -10.21 14.72 1.48
CA CYS A 140 -10.55 13.48 0.80
C CYS A 140 -11.39 12.56 1.69
N VAL A 141 -12.03 11.59 1.06
CA VAL A 141 -12.66 10.43 1.68
C VAL A 141 -12.03 9.18 1.11
N LEU A 142 -11.77 8.19 1.97
CA LEU A 142 -11.29 6.87 1.59
C LEU A 142 -12.39 5.83 1.75
N TYR A 143 -12.40 4.85 0.86
CA TYR A 143 -13.34 3.73 0.85
C TYR A 143 -12.57 2.43 0.79
N LYS A 144 -12.88 1.51 1.71
CA LYS A 144 -12.55 0.10 1.58
C LYS A 144 -13.82 -0.61 1.13
N ASN A 145 -13.93 -0.94 -0.15
CA ASN A 145 -15.16 -1.36 -0.81
C ASN A 145 -15.01 -2.63 -1.65
#